data_AF-V9GEN6-F1
#
_entry.id   AF-V9GEN6-F1
#
_cell.length_a   1.000
_cell.length_b   1.000
_cell.length_c   1.000
_cell.angle_alpha   90.00
_cell.angle_beta   90.00
_cell.angle_gamma   90.00
#
_symmetry.space_group_name_H-M   'P 1'
#
loop_
_entity.id
_entity.type
_entity.pdbx_description
1 polymer ?
#
loop_
_entity_poly.entity_id
_entity_poly.type
_entity_poly.pdbx_seq_one_letter_code
_entity_poly.pdbx_strand_id
1 'polypeptide(L)'
;MIGLIAIVFGMLGTFVTFNWLFGLVYLLSRSAGNRFYRWAVHDLEFLMVLSFPLLGLTQYVASKAYGRFNWFTARIMLICYLVALIILIVVLFSLFGYFADMKS
;
A
#
# COMPACT_ATOMS: atom_id res chain seq x y z
N MET A 1 -18.90 -14.89 -13.50
CA MET A 1 -18.60 -14.70 -12.06
C MET A 1 -17.09 -14.77 -11.79
N ILE A 2 -16.39 -15.81 -12.26
CA ILE A 2 -14.92 -15.97 -12.13
C ILE A 2 -14.12 -14.79 -12.71
N GLY A 3 -14.52 -14.24 -13.85
CA GLY A 3 -13.86 -13.04 -14.40
C GLY A 3 -13.95 -11.80 -13.52
N LEU A 4 -15.02 -11.64 -12.72
CA LEU A 4 -15.16 -10.52 -11.78
C LEU A 4 -14.23 -10.72 -10.58
N ILE A 5 -14.08 -11.96 -10.12
CA ILE A 5 -13.13 -12.35 -9.07
C ILE A 5 -11.69 -12.03 -9.50
N ALA A 6 -11.29 -12.39 -10.72
CA ALA A 6 -9.99 -12.03 -11.26
C ALA A 6 -9.76 -10.51 -11.24
N ILE A 7 -10.72 -9.72 -11.73
CA ILE A 7 -10.62 -8.25 -11.72
C ILE A 7 -10.41 -7.71 -10.30
N VAL A 8 -11.12 -8.23 -9.31
CA VAL A 8 -10.96 -7.82 -7.91
C VAL A 8 -9.56 -8.11 -7.38
N PHE A 9 -9.02 -9.32 -7.65
CA PHE A 9 -7.64 -9.65 -7.25
C PHE A 9 -6.59 -8.78 -7.95
N GLY A 10 -6.80 -8.47 -9.24
CA GLY A 10 -5.95 -7.54 -9.98
C GLY A 10 -5.96 -6.12 -9.39
N MET A 11 -7.15 -5.57 -9.13
CA MET A 11 -7.30 -4.25 -8.51
C MET A 11 -6.65 -4.20 -7.12
N LEU A 12 -6.90 -5.20 -6.28
CA LEU A 12 -6.26 -5.32 -4.96
C LEU A 12 -4.74 -5.39 -5.07
N GLY A 13 -4.20 -6.20 -6.00
CA GLY A 13 -2.76 -6.29 -6.24
C GLY A 13 -2.15 -4.92 -6.61
N THR A 14 -2.82 -4.19 -7.50
CA THR A 14 -2.42 -2.81 -7.86
C THR A 14 -2.47 -1.87 -6.66
N PHE A 15 -3.51 -1.92 -5.83
CA PHE A 15 -3.62 -1.08 -4.61
C PHE A 15 -2.52 -1.37 -3.59
N VAL A 16 -2.20 -2.64 -3.35
CA VAL A 16 -1.10 -3.02 -2.45
C VAL A 16 0.25 -2.59 -3.03
N THR A 17 0.41 -2.61 -4.36
CA THR A 17 1.61 -2.10 -5.04
C THR A 17 1.81 -0.61 -4.81
N PHE A 18 0.76 0.21 -4.91
CA PHE A 18 0.85 1.64 -4.58
C PHE A 18 1.21 1.89 -3.12
N ASN A 19 0.62 1.14 -2.18
CA ASN A 19 1.00 1.20 -0.77
C ASN A 19 2.48 0.85 -0.56
N TRP A 20 2.98 -0.18 -1.25
CA TRP A 20 4.38 -0.59 -1.18
C TRP A 20 5.32 0.51 -1.70
N LEU A 21 5.04 1.07 -2.87
CA LEU A 21 5.79 2.21 -3.42
C LEU A 21 5.79 3.41 -2.46
N PHE A 22 4.64 3.70 -1.86
CA PHE A 22 4.52 4.78 -0.90
C PHE A 22 5.30 4.51 0.39
N GLY A 23 5.35 3.25 0.82
CA GLY A 23 6.14 2.83 1.98
C GLY A 23 7.65 3.01 1.75
N LEU A 24 8.14 2.90 0.51
CA LEU A 24 9.52 3.24 0.15
C LEU A 24 9.83 4.72 0.38
N VAL A 25 8.89 5.62 0.04
CA VAL A 25 9.03 7.06 0.31
C VAL A 25 9.20 7.30 1.81
N TYR A 26 8.40 6.60 2.62
CA TYR A 26 8.48 6.66 4.08
C TYR A 26 9.79 6.10 4.65
N LEU A 27 10.32 5.04 4.05
CA LEU A 27 11.60 4.45 4.44
C LEU A 27 12.76 5.42 4.19
N LEU A 28 12.76 6.09 3.03
CA LEU A 28 13.75 7.10 2.67
C LEU A 28 13.66 8.32 3.59
N SER A 29 12.45 8.89 3.72
CA SER A 29 12.22 10.06 4.55
C SER A 29 10.79 10.15 5.07
N ARG A 30 10.66 10.15 6.40
CA ARG A 30 9.39 10.43 7.10
C ARG A 30 8.77 11.76 6.65
N SER A 31 9.58 12.81 6.46
CA SER A 31 9.06 14.13 6.10
C SER A 31 8.60 14.20 4.64
N ALA A 32 9.23 13.44 3.75
CA ALA A 32 8.80 13.32 2.36
C ALA A 32 7.49 12.54 2.27
N GLY A 33 7.38 11.38 2.94
CA GLY A 33 6.16 10.59 2.98
C GLY A 33 4.97 11.39 3.51
N ASN A 34 5.17 12.12 4.61
CA ASN A 34 4.10 12.91 5.20
C ASN A 34 3.69 14.13 4.35
N ARG A 35 4.64 14.77 3.66
CA ARG A 35 4.33 15.85 2.71
C ARG A 35 3.62 15.33 1.47
N PHE A 36 4.04 14.18 0.95
CA PHE A 36 3.41 13.55 -0.20
C PHE A 36 1.96 13.15 0.10
N TYR A 37 1.70 12.52 1.26
CA TYR A 37 0.32 12.21 1.68
C TYR A 37 -0.53 13.47 1.80
N ARG A 38 -0.01 14.52 2.46
CA ARG A 38 -0.73 15.79 2.57
C ARG A 38 -1.01 16.37 1.20
N TRP A 39 -0.03 16.42 0.30
CA TRP A 39 -0.25 16.91 -1.08
C TRP A 39 -1.32 16.09 -1.82
N ALA A 40 -1.21 14.75 -1.78
CA ALA A 40 -2.14 13.85 -2.47
C ALA A 40 -3.58 13.93 -1.94
N VAL A 41 -3.77 14.29 -0.67
CA VAL A 41 -5.09 14.33 -0.02
C VAL A 41 -5.66 15.76 0.05
N HIS A 42 -4.80 16.79 0.06
CA HIS A 42 -5.21 18.19 0.29
C HIS A 42 -5.87 18.83 -0.95
N ASP A 43 -5.45 18.48 -2.17
CA ASP A 43 -6.09 18.98 -3.40
C ASP A 43 -7.37 18.19 -3.76
N LEU A 44 -7.67 17.15 -3.00
CA LEU A 44 -8.56 16.07 -3.38
C LEU A 44 -9.45 15.68 -2.18
N GLU A 45 -10.07 16.66 -1.52
CA GLU A 45 -10.93 16.45 -0.35
C GLU A 45 -11.99 15.33 -0.57
N PHE A 46 -12.56 15.23 -1.77
CA PHE A 46 -13.49 14.17 -2.15
C PHE A 46 -12.81 12.80 -2.40
N LEU A 47 -11.55 12.82 -2.81
CA LEU A 47 -10.71 11.64 -3.00
C LEU A 47 -10.06 11.16 -1.70
N MET A 48 -10.24 11.85 -0.56
CA MET A 48 -9.74 11.38 0.74
C MET A 48 -10.29 9.97 1.06
N VAL A 49 -11.55 9.70 0.72
CA VAL A 49 -12.18 8.37 0.88
C VAL A 49 -11.60 7.35 -0.10
N LEU A 50 -11.32 7.75 -1.33
CA LEU A 50 -10.76 6.88 -2.38
C LEU A 50 -9.27 6.60 -2.18
N SER A 51 -8.52 7.55 -1.63
CA SER A 51 -7.08 7.50 -1.39
C SER A 51 -6.74 6.83 -0.06
N PHE A 52 -7.71 6.68 0.84
CA PHE A 52 -7.55 5.95 2.10
C PHE A 52 -7.09 4.48 1.89
N PRO A 53 -7.73 3.66 1.03
CA PRO A 53 -7.22 2.32 0.73
C PRO A 53 -5.89 2.32 -0.05
N LEU A 54 -5.59 3.38 -0.80
CA LEU A 54 -4.40 3.50 -1.65
C LEU A 54 -3.13 3.92 -0.88
N LEU A 55 -3.25 4.88 0.04
CA LEU A 55 -2.11 5.52 0.72
C LEU A 55 -2.31 5.62 2.23
N GLY A 56 -3.56 5.61 2.70
CA GLY A 56 -3.92 5.79 4.11
C GLY A 56 -3.40 4.65 5.02
N LEU A 57 -3.36 3.42 4.51
CA LEU A 57 -2.87 2.25 5.25
C LEU A 57 -1.37 2.40 5.59
N THR A 58 -0.54 2.67 4.59
CA THR A 58 0.89 2.93 4.79
C THR A 58 1.13 4.20 5.62
N GLN A 59 0.36 5.27 5.39
CA GLN A 59 0.41 6.50 6.19
C GLN A 59 0.18 6.21 7.68
N TYR A 60 -0.84 5.41 8.00
CA TYR A 60 -1.20 5.05 9.36
C TYR A 60 -0.12 4.22 10.03
N VAL A 61 0.36 3.17 9.35
CA VAL A 61 1.42 2.29 9.87
C VAL A 61 2.71 3.10 10.12
N ALA A 62 3.12 3.92 9.16
CA ALA A 62 4.31 4.75 9.29
C ALA A 62 4.17 5.78 10.43
N SER A 63 3.00 6.42 10.55
CA SER A 63 2.74 7.41 11.61
C SER A 63 2.77 6.77 13.00
N LYS A 64 2.20 5.56 13.15
CA LYS A 64 2.25 4.82 14.41
C LYS A 64 3.67 4.34 14.74
N ALA A 65 4.42 3.84 13.76
CA ALA A 65 5.79 3.39 13.95
C ALA A 65 6.72 4.54 14.37
N TYR A 66 6.70 5.65 13.63
CA TYR A 66 7.53 6.81 13.91
C TYR A 66 7.07 7.65 15.11
N GLY A 67 5.83 7.48 15.57
CA GLY A 67 5.31 8.13 16.78
C GLY A 67 5.59 7.35 18.06
N ARG A 68 5.67 6.01 17.98
CA ARG A 68 5.84 5.14 19.16
C ARG A 68 7.28 4.69 19.38
N PHE A 69 8.09 4.58 18.33
CA PHE A 69 9.44 4.02 18.41
C PHE A 69 10.51 5.01 17.96
N ASN A 70 11.76 4.72 18.33
CA ASN A 70 12.93 5.44 17.84
C ASN A 70 13.04 5.33 16.32
N TRP A 71 13.71 6.31 15.70
CA TRP A 71 13.84 6.41 14.23
C TRP A 71 14.39 5.13 13.57
N PHE A 72 15.31 4.43 14.23
CA PHE A 72 15.89 3.17 13.75
C PHE A 72 14.88 2.02 13.80
N THR A 73 14.24 1.81 14.94
CA THR A 73 13.20 0.78 15.11
C THR A 73 12.01 1.00 14.17
N ALA A 74 11.61 2.26 13.96
CA ALA A 74 10.56 2.61 13.02
C ALA A 74 10.91 2.21 11.58
N ARG A 75 12.17 2.36 11.16
CA ARG A 75 12.65 1.89 9.85
C ARG A 75 12.63 0.36 9.75
N ILE A 76 13.06 -0.35 10.78
CA ILE A 76 12.99 -1.83 10.80
C ILE A 76 11.53 -2.29 10.66
N MET A 77 10.60 -1.70 11.41
CA MET A 77 9.17 -2.03 11.28
C MET A 77 8.62 -1.72 9.90
N LEU A 78 9.03 -0.60 9.29
CA LEU A 78 8.66 -0.27 7.91
C LEU A 78 9.22 -1.28 6.90
N ILE A 79 10.45 -1.76 7.08
CA ILE A 79 11.03 -2.81 6.23
C ILE A 79 10.22 -4.10 6.38
N CYS A 80 9.91 -4.55 7.60
CA CYS A 80 9.08 -5.72 7.84
C CYS A 80 7.69 -5.57 7.18
N TYR A 81 7.08 -4.39 7.29
CA TYR A 81 5.82 -4.08 6.62
C TYR A 81 5.94 -4.15 5.09
N LEU A 82 6.99 -3.57 4.50
CA LEU A 82 7.24 -3.63 3.05
C LEU A 82 7.45 -5.07 2.55
N VAL A 83 8.15 -5.90 3.31
CA VAL A 83 8.31 -7.33 3.00
C VAL A 83 6.96 -8.04 3.01
N ALA A 84 6.13 -7.79 4.02
CA ALA A 84 4.77 -8.34 4.08
C ALA A 84 3.90 -7.91 2.89
N LEU A 85 4.01 -6.63 2.47
CA LEU A 85 3.32 -6.14 1.28
C LEU A 85 3.80 -6.83 -0.01
N ILE A 86 5.11 -7.09 -0.15
CA ILE A 86 5.63 -7.84 -1.32
C ILE A 86 5.03 -9.24 -1.38
N ILE A 87 5.02 -9.96 -0.25
CA ILE A 87 4.43 -11.31 -0.19
C ILE A 87 2.96 -11.25 -0.59
N LEU A 88 2.22 -10.26 -0.08
CA LEU A 88 0.81 -10.06 -0.42
C LEU A 88 0.61 -9.74 -1.91
N ILE A 89 1.46 -8.89 -2.50
CA ILE A 89 1.46 -8.57 -3.93
C ILE A 89 1.61 -9.85 -4.76
N VAL A 90 2.61 -10.67 -4.45
CA VAL A 90 2.86 -11.94 -5.16
C VAL A 90 1.62 -12.84 -5.09
N VAL A 91 1.05 -13.03 -3.90
CA VAL A 91 -0.15 -13.87 -3.71
C VAL A 91 -1.34 -13.33 -4.52
N LEU A 92 -1.60 -12.01 -4.47
CA LEU A 92 -2.72 -11.41 -5.19
C LEU A 92 -2.59 -11.53 -6.71
N PHE A 93 -1.38 -11.31 -7.26
CA PHE A 93 -1.13 -11.45 -8.69
C PHE A 93 -1.12 -12.91 -9.15
N SER A 94 -0.64 -13.84 -8.31
CA SER A 94 -0.76 -15.28 -8.59
C SER A 94 -2.22 -15.74 -8.63
N LEU A 95 -3.04 -15.29 -7.68
CA LEU A 95 -4.48 -15.58 -7.68
C LEU A 95 -5.19 -14.93 -8.87
N PHE A 96 -4.82 -13.70 -9.23
CA PHE A 96 -5.31 -13.04 -10.44
C PHE A 96 -5.06 -13.89 -11.69
N GLY A 97 -3.82 -14.35 -11.90
CA GLY A 97 -3.46 -15.21 -13.02
C GLY A 97 -4.26 -16.52 -13.02
N TYR A 98 -4.34 -17.19 -11.87
CA TYR A 98 -5.09 -18.44 -11.71
C TYR A 98 -6.58 -18.31 -12.07
N PHE A 99 -7.25 -17.24 -11.62
CA PHE A 99 -8.65 -17.00 -11.95
C PHE A 99 -8.86 -16.45 -13.36
N ALA A 100 -7.87 -15.76 -13.92
CA ALA A 100 -7.90 -15.30 -15.31
C ALA A 100 -7.79 -16.48 -16.28
N ASP A 101 -6.91 -17.45 -15.99
CA ASP A 101 -6.73 -18.65 -16.81
C ASP A 101 -7.98 -19.56 -16.77
N MET A 102 -8.63 -19.71 -15.61
CA MET A 102 -9.90 -20.44 -15.50
C MET A 102 -11.09 -19.81 -16.25
N LYS A 103 -10.97 -18.54 -16.63
CA LYS A 103 -11.98 -17.85 -17.42
C LYS A 103 -11.80 -18.13 -18.92
N SER A 104 -10.58 -18.49 -19.36
CA SER A 104 -10.24 -18.81 -20.75
C SER A 104 -10.70 -20.21 -21.14
#